data_AF-A0A267GEM0-F1
#
_entry.id   AF-A0A267GEM0-F1
#
_cell.length_a   1.000
_cell.length_b   1.000
_cell.length_c   1.000
_cell.angle_alpha   90.00
_cell.angle_beta   90.00
_cell.angle_gamma   90.00
#
_symmetry.space_group_name_H-M   'P 1'
#
loop_
_entity.id
_entity.type
_entity.pdbx_description
1 polymer ?
#
loop_
_entity_poly.entity_id
_entity_poly.type
_entity_poly.pdbx_seq_one_letter_code
_entity_poly.pdbx_strand_id
1 'polypeptide(L)'
;AAMITEILVFNFILFSNEKMSKMSSLLIVLQSLVLTATLLSAEDFNGPCFDAREFCQDAKHAGFQFSPDGCNSCQCTEEGGGLDTCTMMHCPARFRDELEWAVHCETAKSKAEKGELYLINLREDL
;
A
#
# COMPACT_ATOMS: atom_id res chain seq x y z
N ALA A 1 -10.35 -5.72 9.12
CA ALA A 1 -10.73 -5.31 10.49
C ALA A 1 -11.12 -6.48 11.40
N ALA A 2 -12.00 -7.39 10.97
CA ALA A 2 -12.48 -8.52 11.80
C ALA A 2 -11.39 -9.50 12.28
N MET A 3 -10.36 -9.77 11.45
CA MET A 3 -9.27 -10.69 11.82
C MET A 3 -8.43 -10.20 13.01
N ILE A 4 -8.26 -8.88 13.17
CA ILE A 4 -7.40 -8.30 14.21
C ILE A 4 -8.07 -8.48 15.59
N THR A 5 -9.40 -8.40 15.65
CA THR A 5 -10.16 -8.48 16.90
C THR A 5 -10.13 -9.89 17.49
N GLU A 6 -10.21 -10.94 16.66
CA GLU A 6 -10.16 -12.33 17.13
C GLU A 6 -8.77 -12.71 17.66
N ILE A 7 -7.71 -12.20 17.03
CA ILE A 7 -6.31 -12.44 17.45
C ILE A 7 -6.03 -11.80 18.82
N LEU A 8 -6.54 -10.59 19.07
CA LEU A 8 -6.36 -9.91 20.36
C LEU A 8 -7.09 -10.64 21.51
N VAL A 9 -8.28 -11.17 21.24
CA VAL A 9 -9.06 -11.95 22.23
C VAL A 9 -8.33 -13.26 22.57
N PHE A 10 -7.77 -13.94 21.58
CA PHE A 10 -6.98 -15.16 21.81
C PHE A 10 -5.74 -14.90 22.67
N ASN A 11 -5.05 -13.77 22.44
CA ASN A 11 -3.90 -13.35 23.24
C ASN A 11 -4.28 -13.02 24.70
N PHE A 12 -5.42 -12.37 24.93
CA PHE A 12 -5.90 -12.02 26.28
C PHE A 12 -6.27 -13.26 27.11
N ILE A 13 -6.87 -14.27 26.48
CA ILE A 13 -7.24 -15.55 27.11
C ILE A 13 -5.99 -16.36 27.50
N LEU A 14 -4.95 -16.35 26.66
CA LEU A 14 -3.68 -17.02 26.94
C LEU A 14 -2.90 -16.35 28.08
N PHE A 15 -2.96 -15.02 28.18
CA PHE A 15 -2.28 -14.25 29.23
C PHE A 15 -2.92 -14.41 30.63
N SER A 16 -4.23 -14.67 30.68
CA SER A 16 -4.99 -14.75 31.94
C SER A 16 -4.83 -16.08 32.70
N ASN A 17 -4.17 -17.09 32.13
CA ASN A 17 -3.98 -18.40 32.76
C ASN A 17 -2.56 -18.56 33.31
N GLU A 18 -2.35 -18.21 34.60
CA GLU A 18 -1.05 -18.28 35.30
C GLU A 18 -0.38 -19.69 35.31
N LYS A 19 -1.12 -20.76 35.01
CA LYS A 19 -0.64 -22.15 35.19
C LYS A 19 0.21 -22.73 34.06
N MET A 20 0.40 -22.03 32.93
CA MET A 20 1.14 -22.55 31.77
C MET A 20 2.60 -22.04 31.66
N SER A 21 3.15 -21.49 32.75
CA SER A 21 4.37 -20.67 32.82
C SER A 21 5.71 -21.22 32.24
N LYS A 22 5.83 -22.50 31.83
CA LYS A 22 7.11 -23.03 31.29
C LYS A 22 7.04 -23.58 29.86
N MET A 23 5.91 -24.14 29.45
CA MET A 23 5.69 -24.55 28.06
C MET A 23 5.15 -23.40 27.20
N SER A 24 4.47 -22.42 27.80
CA SER A 24 3.90 -21.27 27.07
C SER A 24 4.93 -20.25 26.60
N SER A 25 6.06 -20.05 27.28
CA SER A 25 7.02 -19.00 26.88
C SER A 25 7.61 -19.25 25.50
N LEU A 26 7.93 -20.51 25.17
CA LEU A 26 8.44 -20.87 23.85
C LEU A 26 7.36 -20.74 22.76
N LEU A 27 6.13 -21.13 23.08
CA LEU A 27 4.97 -20.99 22.20
C LEU A 27 4.63 -19.51 21.91
N ILE A 28 4.70 -18.64 22.92
CA ILE A 28 4.48 -17.19 22.76
C ILE A 28 5.56 -16.58 21.87
N VAL A 29 6.83 -16.95 22.07
CA VAL A 29 7.93 -16.48 21.21
C VAL A 29 7.76 -16.98 19.78
N LEU A 30 7.37 -18.25 19.58
CA LEU A 30 7.09 -18.80 18.25
C LEU A 30 5.92 -18.07 17.57
N GLN A 31 4.83 -17.82 18.30
CA GLN A 31 3.66 -17.10 17.78
C GLN A 31 4.00 -15.65 17.44
N SER A 32 4.82 -14.98 18.26
CA SER A 32 5.30 -13.63 17.98
C SER A 32 6.19 -13.59 16.73
N LEU A 33 7.07 -14.58 16.54
CA LEU A 33 7.91 -14.71 15.35
C LEU A 33 7.08 -14.94 14.08
N VAL A 34 6.10 -15.83 14.15
CA VAL A 34 5.17 -16.10 13.04
C VAL A 34 4.37 -14.84 12.71
N LEU A 35 3.88 -14.11 13.71
CA LEU A 35 3.14 -12.87 13.49
C LEU A 35 4.02 -11.80 12.84
N THR A 36 5.26 -11.61 13.31
CA THR A 36 6.20 -10.68 12.67
C THR A 36 6.50 -11.09 11.23
N ALA A 37 6.67 -12.38 10.95
CA ALA A 37 6.91 -12.88 9.59
C ALA A 37 5.72 -12.63 8.66
N THR A 38 4.49 -12.79 9.14
CA THR A 38 3.27 -12.50 8.36
C THR A 38 3.06 -11.01 8.11
N LEU A 39 3.44 -10.14 9.05
CA LEU A 39 3.36 -8.69 8.87
C LEU A 39 4.42 -8.18 7.89
N LEU A 40 5.59 -8.82 7.86
CA LEU A 40 6.67 -8.50 6.92
C LEU A 40 6.38 -8.96 5.48
N SER A 41 5.47 -9.92 5.27
CA SER A 41 5.16 -10.46 3.94
C SER A 41 3.90 -9.88 3.30
N ALA A 42 3.27 -8.87 3.91
CA ALA A 42 1.98 -8.32 3.48
C ALA A 42 2.13 -7.06 2.61
N GLU A 43 3.16 -6.98 1.77
CA GLU A 43 3.20 -5.97 0.71
C GLU A 43 2.33 -6.47 -0.45
N ASP A 44 1.04 -6.13 -0.41
CA ASP A 44 0.14 -6.36 -1.54
C ASP A 44 0.65 -5.54 -2.74
N PHE A 45 0.98 -6.23 -3.85
CA PHE A 45 1.38 -5.68 -5.16
C PHE A 45 0.27 -4.87 -5.87
N ASN A 46 -0.59 -4.17 -5.13
CA ASN A 46 -1.75 -3.44 -5.63
C ASN A 46 -1.93 -2.04 -4.98
N GLY A 47 -0.95 -1.58 -4.20
CA GLY A 47 -0.96 -0.23 -3.62
C GLY A 47 -0.53 0.86 -4.62
N PRO A 48 -0.70 2.15 -4.30
CA PRO A 48 -0.08 3.21 -5.09
C PRO A 48 1.45 3.14 -4.99
N CYS A 49 2.15 3.49 -6.08
CA CYS A 49 3.61 3.53 -6.14
C CYS A 49 4.22 4.63 -5.26
N PHE A 50 3.45 5.67 -4.99
CA PHE A 50 3.80 6.77 -4.08
C PHE A 50 2.54 7.45 -3.56
N ASP A 51 2.64 8.15 -2.44
CA ASP A 51 1.52 8.87 -1.84
C ASP A 51 1.18 10.13 -2.67
N ALA A 52 -0.05 10.19 -3.20
CA ALA A 52 -0.51 11.30 -4.02
C ALA A 52 -0.63 12.62 -3.25
N ARG A 53 -0.96 12.56 -1.95
CA ARG A 53 -1.05 13.75 -1.11
C ARG A 53 0.33 14.31 -0.84
N GLU A 54 1.30 13.47 -0.50
CA GLU A 54 2.69 13.88 -0.34
C GLU A 54 3.26 14.47 -1.63
N PHE A 55 3.00 13.85 -2.78
CA PHE A 55 3.40 14.36 -4.07
C PHE A 55 2.89 15.80 -4.30
N CYS A 56 1.61 16.08 -4.04
CA CYS A 56 1.04 17.41 -4.26
C CYS A 56 1.43 18.48 -3.21
N GLN A 57 2.16 18.13 -2.14
CA GLN A 57 2.64 19.13 -1.16
C GLN A 57 3.70 20.06 -1.76
N ASP A 58 4.44 19.61 -2.77
CA ASP A 58 5.39 20.48 -3.47
C ASP A 58 4.62 21.48 -4.35
N ALA A 59 4.82 22.77 -4.08
CA ALA A 59 4.17 23.85 -4.82
C ALA A 59 4.47 23.82 -6.33
N LYS A 60 5.58 23.19 -6.75
CA LYS A 60 5.92 23.04 -8.17
C LYS A 60 4.95 22.10 -8.92
N HIS A 61 4.15 21.31 -8.20
CA HIS A 61 3.15 20.40 -8.76
C HIS A 61 1.74 21.02 -8.81
N ALA A 62 1.60 22.32 -8.56
CA ALA A 62 0.33 23.03 -8.71
C ALA A 62 -0.31 22.76 -10.08
N GLY A 63 -1.58 22.33 -10.08
CA GLY A 63 -2.32 22.02 -11.30
C GLY A 63 -1.89 20.72 -12.01
N PHE A 64 -0.96 19.92 -11.48
CA PHE A 64 -0.54 18.68 -12.13
C PHE A 64 -1.65 17.63 -12.14
N GLN A 65 -1.80 16.98 -13.31
CA GLN A 65 -2.57 15.76 -13.46
C GLN A 65 -1.62 14.57 -13.63
N PHE A 66 -1.77 13.55 -12.79
CA PHE A 66 -0.84 12.41 -12.73
C PHE A 66 -1.56 11.15 -12.27
N SER A 67 -0.85 10.01 -12.24
CA SER A 67 -1.37 8.76 -11.70
C SER A 67 -0.34 8.12 -10.76
N PRO A 68 -0.65 7.95 -9.46
CA PRO A 68 0.27 7.38 -8.48
C PRO A 68 0.37 5.86 -8.56
N ASP A 69 -0.61 5.21 -9.17
CA ASP A 69 -0.72 3.75 -9.31
C ASP A 69 -0.73 3.31 -10.78
N GLY A 70 -0.65 4.28 -11.72
CA GLY A 70 -0.78 4.09 -13.15
C GLY A 70 -2.17 3.66 -13.61
N CYS A 71 -3.20 3.80 -12.77
CA CYS A 71 -4.57 3.39 -13.07
C CYS A 71 -5.55 4.50 -12.70
N ASN A 72 -5.52 5.00 -11.47
CA ASN A 72 -6.30 6.13 -11.02
C ASN A 72 -5.62 7.45 -11.39
N SER A 73 -6.40 8.37 -11.95
CA SER A 73 -5.93 9.73 -12.21
C SER A 73 -6.17 10.61 -10.99
N CYS A 74 -5.16 11.41 -10.63
CA CYS A 74 -5.16 12.36 -9.54
C CYS A 74 -4.83 13.77 -10.05
N GLN A 75 -5.34 14.77 -9.33
CA GLN A 75 -5.16 16.19 -9.63
C GLN A 75 -4.65 16.91 -8.39
N CYS A 76 -3.54 17.63 -8.50
CA CYS A 76 -3.13 18.59 -7.46
C CYS A 76 -3.95 19.88 -7.56
N THR A 77 -4.10 20.57 -6.44
CA THR A 77 -4.76 21.89 -6.39
C THR A 77 -4.04 22.89 -7.31
N GLU A 78 -4.79 23.82 -7.89
CA GLU A 78 -4.24 24.90 -8.75
C GLU A 78 -3.29 25.84 -7.99
N GLU A 79 -3.48 25.98 -6.67
CA GLU A 79 -2.61 26.78 -5.80
C GLU A 79 -1.34 26.01 -5.35
N GLY A 80 -1.28 24.70 -5.61
CA GLY A 80 -0.29 23.79 -5.06
C GLY A 80 -0.51 23.51 -3.57
N GLY A 81 0.35 22.67 -2.99
CA GLY A 81 0.34 22.36 -1.56
C GLY A 81 -0.77 21.41 -1.11
N GLY A 82 -1.54 20.83 -2.04
CA GLY A 82 -2.63 19.92 -1.72
C GLY A 82 -3.07 19.05 -2.89
N LEU A 83 -3.64 17.90 -2.55
CA LEU A 83 -4.34 17.02 -3.48
C LEU A 83 -5.81 17.46 -3.57
N ASP A 84 -6.32 17.63 -4.79
CA ASP A 84 -7.72 18.00 -5.04
C ASP A 84 -8.61 16.74 -5.14
N THR A 85 -8.40 15.92 -6.17
CA THR A 85 -9.19 14.71 -6.40
C THR A 85 -8.37 13.57 -6.97
N CYS A 86 -8.84 12.35 -6.73
CA CYS A 86 -8.39 11.14 -7.42
C CYS A 86 -9.61 10.31 -7.83
N THR A 87 -9.52 9.64 -8.98
CA THR A 87 -10.48 8.57 -9.30
C THR A 87 -10.30 7.39 -8.33
N MET A 88 -11.34 6.56 -8.19
CA MET A 88 -11.32 5.35 -7.35
C MET A 88 -11.75 4.12 -8.16
N MET A 89 -11.17 3.97 -9.33
CA MET A 89 -11.35 2.80 -10.18
C MET A 89 -10.73 1.58 -9.52
N HIS A 90 -11.36 0.43 -9.75
CA HIS A 90 -10.79 -0.85 -9.35
C HIS A 90 -9.67 -1.21 -10.31
N CYS A 91 -8.43 -1.16 -9.81
CA CYS A 91 -7.24 -1.41 -10.61
C CYS A 91 -6.92 -2.92 -10.61
N PRO A 92 -6.76 -3.53 -11.80
CA PRO A 92 -6.42 -4.94 -11.88
C PRO A 92 -4.98 -5.19 -11.40
N ALA A 93 -4.77 -6.33 -10.73
CA ALA A 93 -3.43 -6.86 -10.48
C ALA A 93 -2.85 -7.36 -11.81
N ARG A 94 -1.75 -6.74 -12.28
CA ARG A 94 -1.18 -7.03 -13.62
C ARG A 94 0.25 -7.51 -13.62
N PHE A 95 0.95 -7.35 -12.52
CA PHE A 95 2.39 -7.58 -12.47
C PHE A 95 2.65 -9.04 -12.14
N ARG A 96 3.45 -9.70 -12.98
CA ARG A 96 3.80 -11.12 -12.82
C ARG A 96 4.79 -11.35 -11.70
N ASP A 97 5.60 -10.33 -11.41
CA ASP A 97 6.65 -10.36 -10.40
C ASP A 97 6.95 -8.94 -9.87
N GLU A 98 7.76 -8.89 -8.81
CA GLU A 98 8.20 -7.66 -8.14
C GLU A 98 9.00 -6.73 -9.05
N LEU A 99 9.74 -7.28 -10.02
CA LEU A 99 10.54 -6.47 -10.94
C LEU A 99 9.65 -5.69 -11.91
N GLU A 100 8.61 -6.33 -12.46
CA GLU A 100 7.63 -5.68 -13.32
C GLU A 100 6.88 -4.55 -12.58
N TRP A 101 6.54 -4.78 -11.30
CA TRP A 101 5.95 -3.77 -10.43
C TRP A 101 6.90 -2.59 -10.17
N ALA A 102 8.17 -2.85 -9.89
CA ALA A 102 9.16 -1.80 -9.65
C ALA A 102 9.35 -0.90 -10.88
N VAL A 103 9.47 -1.48 -12.08
CA VAL A 103 9.60 -0.74 -13.34
C VAL A 103 8.36 0.12 -13.61
N HIS A 104 7.17 -0.41 -13.35
CA HIS A 104 5.92 0.34 -13.42
C HIS A 104 5.95 1.55 -12.49
N CYS A 105 6.34 1.37 -11.23
CA CYS A 105 6.37 2.44 -10.25
C CYS A 105 7.42 3.52 -10.56
N GLU A 106 8.59 3.14 -11.06
CA GLU A 106 9.58 4.10 -11.56
C GLU A 106 9.02 4.93 -12.73
N THR A 107 8.31 4.28 -13.65
CA THR A 107 7.71 4.94 -14.81
C THR A 107 6.61 5.91 -14.39
N ALA A 108 5.69 5.47 -13.52
CA ALA A 108 4.60 6.29 -12.99
C ALA A 108 5.14 7.55 -12.31
N LYS A 109 6.18 7.41 -11.46
CA LYS A 109 6.81 8.54 -10.79
C LYS A 109 7.50 9.49 -11.77
N SER A 110 8.27 8.97 -12.72
CA SER A 110 8.96 9.81 -13.72
C SER A 110 7.99 10.61 -14.59
N LYS A 111 6.81 10.05 -14.87
CA LYS A 111 5.74 10.72 -15.62
C LYS A 111 5.03 11.77 -14.77
N ALA A 112 4.72 11.45 -13.52
CA ALA A 112 4.14 12.40 -12.57
C ALA A 112 5.03 13.63 -12.35
N GLU A 113 6.35 13.45 -12.20
CA GLU A 113 7.32 14.56 -12.06
C GLU A 113 7.38 15.49 -13.28
N LYS A 114 6.86 15.05 -14.43
CA LYS A 114 6.72 15.86 -15.66
C LYS A 114 5.32 16.46 -15.83
N GLY A 115 4.40 16.21 -14.90
CA GLY A 115 2.98 16.58 -15.02
C GLY A 115 2.26 15.80 -16.13
N GLU A 116 2.75 14.59 -16.44
CA GLU A 116 2.18 13.73 -17.48
C GLU A 116 1.33 12.63 -16.85
N LEU A 117 0.17 12.37 -17.45
CA LEU A 117 -0.68 11.26 -17.05
C LEU A 117 -0.15 9.94 -17.65
N TYR A 118 0.22 9.01 -16.78
CA TYR A 118 0.59 7.64 -17.13
C TYR A 118 -0.53 6.69 -16.73
N LEU A 119 -1.22 6.11 -17.72
CA LEU A 119 -2.21 5.07 -17.49
C LEU A 119 -1.75 3.80 -18.17
N ILE A 120 -1.66 2.71 -17.41
CA ILE A 120 -1.42 1.39 -17.94
C ILE A 120 -2.57 1.05 -18.90
N ASN A 121 -2.22 0.57 -20.09
CA ASN A 121 -3.21 0.32 -21.13
C ASN A 121 -4.09 -0.87 -20.71
N LEU A 122 -5.32 -0.59 -20.26
CA LEU A 122 -6.16 -1.64 -19.70
C LEU A 122 -6.58 -2.72 -20.72
N ARG A 123 -6.37 -2.49 -22.02
CA ARG A 123 -6.97 -3.25 -23.12
C ARG A 123 -6.02 -4.21 -23.85
N GLU A 124 -4.71 -4.10 -23.68
CA GLU A 124 -3.75 -4.96 -24.41
C GLU A 124 -3.35 -6.24 -23.66
N ASP A 125 -3.83 -6.41 -22.43
CA ASP A 125 -3.48 -7.54 -21.54
C ASP A 125 -4.66 -8.51 -21.27
N LEU A 126 -5.71 -8.50 -22.09
CA LEU A 126 -6.86 -9.44 -22.04
C LEU A 126 -6.87 -10.42 -23.21
#